data_AF-A0A8C8UA51-F1
#
_entry.id   AF-A0A8C8UA51-F1
#
_cell.length_a   1.000
_cell.length_b   1.000
_cell.length_c   1.000
_cell.angle_alpha   90.00
_cell.angle_beta   90.00
_cell.angle_gamma   90.00
#
_symmetry.space_group_name_H-M   'P 1'
#
loop_
_entity.id
_entity.type
_entity.pdbx_description
1 polymer ?
#
loop_
_entity_poly.entity_id
_entity_poly.type
_entity_poly.pdbx_seq_one_letter_code
_entity_poly.pdbx_strand_id
1 'polypeptide(L)'
;MLWKLYLFVFATSVILHFVGIVANLLIIVVIYKAWVKSHRVSSPDSLLFSLAVTRSLTLVLFLVNSVYSAANAVRSVYFSTFFLLCWKFLDSNSLWLVTLLNCLYCVKITNFQHPVFRLLKRAISAKTSRLLLACLLISAFTTLLYLVLTQISRFPEHITGRNETLFDLKEGILTLAASLVLSSLLQFVFNVTFASLLIHSLRRHVQKMKRNTTSFWNPQVEAHMGAMRLMICFLLLYIPYSFAALLYPFSYGRKSLRTQAVCIIITAAYPPGHSLLLIITHHKLKAKAKKIFCFYKQ
;
A
#
# COMPACT_ATOMS: atom_id res chain seq x y z
N MET A 1 10.02 -2.15 32.52
CA MET A 1 9.98 -3.06 31.33
C MET A 1 9.24 -2.43 30.13
N LEU A 2 8.07 -1.81 30.35
CA LEU A 2 7.22 -1.24 29.27
C LEU A 2 7.86 -0.08 28.48
N TRP A 3 8.57 0.83 29.14
CA TRP A 3 9.27 1.94 28.47
C TRP A 3 10.36 1.45 27.50
N LYS A 4 11.10 0.39 27.88
CA LYS A 4 12.10 -0.25 27.01
C LYS A 4 11.47 -0.86 25.75
N LEU A 5 10.29 -1.49 25.90
CA LEU A 5 9.53 -2.02 24.77
C LEU A 5 9.08 -0.90 23.82
N TYR A 6 8.55 0.20 24.37
CA TYR A 6 8.09 1.34 23.59
C TYR A 6 9.23 2.00 22.81
N LEU A 7 10.37 2.25 23.46
CA LEU A 7 11.57 2.78 22.81
C LEU A 7 12.08 1.84 21.70
N PHE A 8 12.09 0.53 21.95
CA PHE A 8 12.49 -0.45 20.96
C PHE A 8 11.57 -0.45 19.72
N VAL A 9 10.25 -0.43 19.93
CA VAL A 9 9.25 -0.36 18.85
C VAL A 9 9.40 0.95 18.07
N PHE A 10 9.56 2.06 18.77
CA PHE A 10 9.75 3.37 18.16
C PHE A 10 11.02 3.42 17.32
N ALA A 11 12.16 3.00 17.87
CA ALA A 11 13.44 2.96 17.16
C ALA A 11 13.36 2.05 15.93
N THR A 12 12.79 0.84 16.07
CA THR A 12 12.60 -0.10 14.96
C THR A 12 11.72 0.50 13.87
N SER A 13 10.62 1.17 14.25
CA SER A 13 9.74 1.85 13.32
C SER A 13 10.48 2.96 12.57
N VAL A 14 11.21 3.83 13.26
CA VAL A 14 11.97 4.92 12.63
C VAL A 14 13.00 4.37 11.62
N ILE A 15 13.72 3.31 11.98
CA ILE A 15 14.69 2.66 11.09
C ILE A 15 13.97 2.12 9.83
N LEU A 16 12.86 1.40 9.99
CA LEU A 16 12.08 0.87 8.87
C LEU A 16 11.54 1.97 7.95
N HIS A 17 11.07 3.09 8.52
CA HIS A 17 10.60 4.24 7.75
C HIS A 17 11.74 4.88 6.96
N PHE A 18 12.93 5.04 7.57
CA PHE A 18 14.10 5.59 6.90
C PHE A 18 14.56 4.71 5.74
N VAL A 19 14.65 3.38 5.95
CA VAL A 19 14.94 2.41 4.89
C VAL A 19 13.90 2.51 3.77
N GLY A 20 12.62 2.64 4.11
CA GLY A 20 11.54 2.86 3.15
C GLY A 20 11.71 4.13 2.32
N ILE A 21 12.06 5.25 2.94
CA ILE A 21 12.31 6.53 2.25
C ILE A 21 13.47 6.37 1.28
N VAL A 22 14.61 5.86 1.74
CA VAL A 22 15.80 5.66 0.90
C VAL A 22 15.48 4.74 -0.28
N ALA A 23 14.79 3.61 -0.06
CA ALA A 23 14.42 2.69 -1.12
C ALA A 23 13.51 3.35 -2.17
N ASN A 24 12.49 4.10 -1.74
CA ASN A 24 11.57 4.78 -2.66
C ASN A 24 12.25 5.94 -3.41
N LEU A 25 13.13 6.71 -2.76
CA LEU A 25 13.93 7.76 -3.41
C LEU A 25 14.87 7.18 -4.46
N LEU A 26 15.51 6.03 -4.19
CA LEU A 26 16.34 5.35 -5.18
C LEU A 26 15.53 4.96 -6.42
N ILE A 27 14.30 4.46 -6.25
CA ILE A 27 13.40 4.14 -7.37
C ILE A 27 13.09 5.39 -8.19
N ILE A 28 12.74 6.50 -7.53
CA ILE A 28 12.45 7.80 -8.16
C ILE A 28 13.66 8.26 -8.99
N VAL A 29 14.85 8.29 -8.40
CA VAL A 29 16.08 8.74 -9.06
C VAL A 29 16.43 7.87 -10.27
N VAL A 30 16.27 6.55 -10.15
CA VAL A 30 16.56 5.61 -11.25
C VAL A 30 15.62 5.84 -12.43
N ILE A 31 14.32 6.02 -12.16
CA ILE A 31 13.31 6.27 -13.21
C ILE A 31 13.51 7.65 -13.82
N TYR A 32 13.78 8.67 -13.01
CA TYR A 32 14.03 10.03 -13.47
C TYR A 32 15.25 10.11 -14.39
N LYS A 33 16.38 9.49 -14.00
CA LYS A 33 17.58 9.41 -14.86
C LYS A 33 17.29 8.69 -16.17
N ALA A 34 16.48 7.64 -16.14
CA ALA A 34 16.07 6.94 -17.36
C ALA A 34 15.22 7.85 -18.26
N TRP A 35 14.29 8.61 -17.68
CA TRP A 35 13.45 9.56 -18.41
C TRP A 35 14.25 10.69 -19.06
N VAL A 36 15.17 11.31 -18.33
CA VAL A 36 16.05 12.37 -18.87
C VAL A 36 16.86 11.85 -20.06
N LYS A 37 17.31 10.59 -20.00
CA LYS A 37 18.09 9.98 -21.09
C LYS A 37 17.27 9.60 -22.32
N SER A 38 16.03 9.14 -22.15
CA SER A 38 15.20 8.60 -23.25
C SER A 38 14.08 9.53 -23.72
N HIS A 39 13.82 10.63 -23.02
CA HIS A 39 12.65 11.52 -23.16
C HIS A 39 11.28 10.83 -23.20
N ARG A 40 11.21 9.52 -22.90
CA ARG A 40 9.99 8.70 -22.92
C ARG A 40 9.93 7.86 -21.66
N VAL A 41 8.85 8.02 -20.89
CA VAL A 41 8.55 7.17 -19.73
C VAL A 41 7.68 6.01 -20.20
N SER A 42 8.09 4.77 -19.90
CA SER A 42 7.23 3.62 -20.18
C SER A 42 6.07 3.56 -19.19
N SER A 43 4.91 3.04 -19.59
CA SER A 43 3.74 2.90 -18.71
C SER A 43 4.01 2.28 -17.32
N PRO A 44 4.77 1.16 -17.19
CA PRO A 44 5.10 0.63 -15.86
C PRO A 44 6.07 1.52 -15.08
N ASP A 45 7.00 2.21 -15.75
CA ASP A 45 7.95 3.13 -15.08
C ASP A 45 7.20 4.35 -14.51
N SER A 46 6.18 4.86 -15.21
CA SER A 46 5.35 5.97 -14.70
C SER A 46 4.51 5.58 -13.49
N LEU A 47 3.96 4.37 -13.48
CA LEU A 47 3.23 3.84 -12.32
C LEU A 47 4.14 3.59 -11.13
N LEU A 48 5.32 3.03 -11.38
CA LEU A 48 6.32 2.79 -10.35
C LEU A 48 6.86 4.10 -9.76
N PHE A 49 7.02 5.14 -10.59
CA PHE A 49 7.36 6.48 -10.15
C PHE A 49 6.25 7.07 -9.26
N SER A 50 5.00 7.03 -9.72
CA SER A 50 3.84 7.50 -8.93
C SER A 50 3.74 6.76 -7.59
N LEU A 51 3.91 5.44 -7.59
CA LEU A 51 3.91 4.63 -6.38
C LEU A 51 5.03 5.06 -5.42
N ALA A 52 6.26 5.23 -5.92
CA ALA A 52 7.38 5.64 -5.10
C ALA A 52 7.20 7.05 -4.51
N VAL A 53 6.61 7.99 -5.28
CA VAL A 53 6.27 9.33 -4.80
C VAL A 53 5.20 9.26 -3.72
N THR A 54 4.09 8.57 -3.97
CA THR A 54 3.00 8.39 -2.99
C THR A 54 3.52 7.82 -1.69
N ARG A 55 4.34 6.75 -1.74
CA ARG A 55 4.93 6.14 -0.53
C ARG A 55 5.93 7.04 0.17
N SER A 56 6.76 7.77 -0.57
CA SER A 56 7.69 8.74 0.03
C SER A 56 6.91 9.82 0.78
N LEU A 57 5.83 10.33 0.18
CA LEU A 57 4.96 11.32 0.82
C LEU A 57 4.28 10.75 2.07
N THR A 58 3.77 9.51 2.02
CA THR A 58 3.22 8.81 3.18
C THR A 58 4.23 8.76 4.34
N LEU A 59 5.46 8.32 4.06
CA LEU A 59 6.52 8.18 5.08
C LEU A 59 6.94 9.54 5.66
N VAL A 60 7.06 10.57 4.81
CA VAL A 60 7.38 11.94 5.25
C VAL A 60 6.27 12.49 6.14
N LEU A 61 4.99 12.34 5.75
CA LEU A 61 3.86 12.78 6.58
C LEU A 61 3.82 12.10 7.94
N PHE A 62 4.20 10.81 8.01
CA PHE A 62 4.32 10.11 9.30
C PHE A 62 5.40 10.72 10.20
N LEU A 63 6.58 11.04 9.63
CA LEU A 63 7.65 11.69 10.37
C LEU A 63 7.22 13.08 10.85
N VAL A 64 6.61 13.89 9.99
CA VAL A 64 6.10 15.23 10.34
C VAL A 64 5.06 15.14 11.46
N ASN A 65 4.10 14.21 11.35
CA ASN A 65 3.10 14.00 12.39
C ASN A 65 3.72 13.56 13.73
N SER A 66 4.76 12.72 13.67
CA SER A 66 5.49 12.25 14.86
C SER A 66 6.24 13.39 15.55
N VAL A 67 6.94 14.24 14.79
CA VAL A 67 7.64 15.42 15.31
C VAL A 67 6.66 16.44 15.87
N TYR A 68 5.57 16.72 15.15
CA TYR A 68 4.52 17.64 15.61
C TYR A 68 3.89 17.16 16.93
N SER A 69 3.63 15.85 17.04
CA SER A 69 3.09 15.25 18.28
C SER A 69 4.06 15.30 19.45
N ALA A 70 5.37 15.31 19.19
CA ALA A 70 6.40 15.42 20.23
C ALA A 70 6.61 16.89 20.66
N ALA A 71 6.47 17.85 19.73
CA ALA A 71 6.70 19.27 19.98
C ALA A 71 5.52 19.99 20.65
N ASN A 72 4.28 19.57 20.37
CA ASN A 72 3.07 20.25 20.84
C ASN A 72 2.26 19.37 21.79
N ALA A 73 2.21 19.73 23.07
CA ALA A 73 1.41 19.04 24.09
C ALA A 73 -0.12 19.19 23.86
N VAL A 74 -0.55 20.28 23.23
CA VAL A 74 -1.95 20.52 22.88
C VAL A 74 -2.20 20.09 21.44
N ARG A 75 -2.79 18.90 21.29
CA ARG A 75 -3.15 18.34 19.98
C ARG A 75 -4.37 19.08 19.42
N SER A 76 -4.15 19.94 18.41
CA SER A 76 -5.26 20.47 17.61
C SER A 76 -6.01 19.31 16.93
N VAL A 77 -7.31 19.18 17.23
CA VAL A 77 -8.18 18.12 16.70
C VAL A 77 -8.25 18.20 15.17
N TYR A 78 -8.39 19.40 14.61
CA TYR A 78 -8.43 19.64 13.17
C TYR A 78 -7.15 19.18 12.47
N PHE A 79 -6.00 19.50 13.05
CA PHE A 79 -4.70 19.12 12.50
C PHE A 79 -4.53 17.59 12.53
N SER A 80 -4.87 16.95 13.65
CA SER A 80 -4.79 15.49 13.77
C SER A 80 -5.73 14.76 12.82
N THR A 81 -6.95 15.27 12.60
CA THR A 81 -7.90 14.69 11.65
C THR A 81 -7.42 14.85 10.21
N PHE A 82 -6.88 16.02 9.85
CA PHE A 82 -6.31 16.25 8.52
C PHE A 82 -5.17 15.26 8.20
N PHE A 83 -4.21 15.09 9.12
CA PHE A 83 -3.11 14.13 8.93
C PHE A 83 -3.59 12.69 8.79
N LEU A 84 -4.59 12.29 9.58
CA LEU A 84 -5.19 10.96 9.47
C LEU A 84 -5.84 10.73 8.10
N LEU A 85 -6.57 11.71 7.58
CA LEU A 85 -7.20 11.65 6.25
C LEU A 85 -6.15 11.59 5.15
N CYS A 86 -5.12 12.43 5.20
CA CYS A 86 -4.01 12.40 4.24
C CYS A 86 -3.30 11.05 4.25
N TRP A 87 -3.01 10.50 5.44
CA TRP A 87 -2.40 9.18 5.58
C TRP A 87 -3.27 8.09 4.95
N LYS A 88 -4.57 8.06 5.26
CA LYS A 88 -5.52 7.09 4.70
C LYS A 88 -5.64 7.18 3.19
N PHE A 89 -5.71 8.40 2.66
CA PHE A 89 -5.75 8.65 1.22
C PHE A 89 -4.51 8.10 0.52
N LEU A 90 -3.32 8.41 1.03
CA LEU A 90 -2.07 7.97 0.41
C LEU A 90 -1.85 6.47 0.54
N ASP A 91 -2.24 5.86 1.67
CA ASP A 91 -2.15 4.41 1.85
C ASP A 91 -3.09 3.68 0.87
N SER A 92 -4.35 4.12 0.77
CA SER A 92 -5.31 3.60 -0.19
C SER A 92 -4.77 3.71 -1.62
N ASN A 93 -4.25 4.88 -1.98
CA ASN A 93 -3.66 5.13 -3.30
C ASN A 93 -2.46 4.23 -3.58
N SER A 94 -1.54 4.10 -2.62
CA SER A 94 -0.41 3.17 -2.73
C SER A 94 -0.88 1.74 -3.01
N LEU A 95 -1.91 1.26 -2.32
CA LEU A 95 -2.46 -0.08 -2.54
C LEU A 95 -3.06 -0.24 -3.95
N TRP A 96 -3.81 0.75 -4.42
CA TRP A 96 -4.36 0.76 -5.79
C TRP A 96 -3.27 0.81 -6.86
N LEU A 97 -2.20 1.56 -6.65
CA LEU A 97 -1.06 1.60 -7.56
C LEU A 97 -0.31 0.27 -7.59
N VAL A 98 -0.18 -0.41 -6.45
CA VAL A 98 0.42 -1.75 -6.37
C VAL A 98 -0.41 -2.78 -7.15
N THR A 99 -1.72 -2.82 -6.95
CA THR A 99 -2.59 -3.77 -7.66
C THR A 99 -2.57 -3.49 -9.16
N LEU A 100 -2.60 -2.22 -9.57
CA LEU A 100 -2.50 -1.83 -10.97
C LEU A 100 -1.15 -2.19 -11.59
N LEU A 101 -0.04 -2.01 -10.86
CA LEU A 101 1.30 -2.39 -11.33
C LEU A 101 1.41 -3.91 -11.53
N ASN A 102 0.88 -4.70 -10.59
CA ASN A 102 0.80 -6.15 -10.72
C ASN A 102 0.01 -6.57 -11.95
N CYS A 103 -1.15 -5.95 -12.16
CA CYS A 103 -1.96 -6.09 -13.35
C CYS A 103 -1.20 -5.79 -14.65
N LEU A 104 -0.46 -4.68 -14.70
CA LEU A 104 0.35 -4.33 -15.87
C LEU A 104 1.39 -5.38 -16.18
N TYR A 105 2.10 -5.87 -15.17
CA TYR A 105 3.07 -6.93 -15.35
C TYR A 105 2.40 -8.19 -15.90
N CYS A 106 1.23 -8.58 -15.38
CA CYS A 106 0.48 -9.71 -15.93
C CYS A 106 0.16 -9.49 -17.42
N VAL A 107 -0.48 -8.38 -17.80
CA VAL A 107 -0.91 -8.15 -19.19
C VAL A 107 0.26 -8.05 -20.15
N LYS A 108 1.36 -7.41 -19.75
CA LYS A 108 2.56 -7.30 -20.59
C LYS A 108 3.17 -8.66 -20.88
N ILE A 109 3.06 -9.57 -19.92
CA ILE A 109 3.61 -10.91 -19.99
C ILE A 109 2.64 -11.86 -20.73
N THR A 110 1.33 -11.60 -20.69
CA THR A 110 0.30 -12.55 -21.15
C THR A 110 -0.69 -11.94 -22.14
N ASN A 111 -0.88 -12.58 -23.29
CA ASN A 111 -1.83 -12.15 -24.31
C ASN A 111 -3.19 -12.88 -24.18
N PHE A 112 -3.91 -12.62 -23.09
CA PHE A 112 -5.16 -13.29 -22.76
C PHE A 112 -6.40 -12.75 -23.48
N GLN A 113 -7.36 -13.64 -23.74
CA GLN A 113 -8.72 -13.29 -24.17
C GLN A 113 -9.75 -13.21 -23.02
N HIS A 114 -9.36 -13.47 -21.76
CA HIS A 114 -10.28 -13.41 -20.61
C HIS A 114 -10.87 -11.99 -20.43
N PRO A 115 -12.16 -11.82 -20.08
CA PRO A 115 -12.81 -10.50 -20.00
C PRO A 115 -12.09 -9.51 -19.09
N VAL A 116 -11.61 -9.95 -17.92
CA VAL A 116 -10.81 -9.10 -17.00
C VAL A 116 -9.51 -8.61 -17.64
N PHE A 117 -8.79 -9.48 -18.35
CA PHE A 117 -7.56 -9.11 -19.05
C PHE A 117 -7.82 -8.24 -20.27
N ARG A 118 -8.97 -8.41 -20.93
CA ARG A 118 -9.41 -7.57 -22.04
C ARG A 118 -9.76 -6.17 -21.57
N LEU A 119 -10.51 -6.05 -20.46
CA LEU A 119 -10.77 -4.80 -19.77
C LEU A 119 -9.46 -4.14 -19.37
N LEU A 120 -8.54 -4.90 -18.77
CA LEU A 120 -7.24 -4.39 -18.35
C LEU A 120 -6.37 -3.96 -19.55
N LYS A 121 -6.36 -4.71 -20.64
CA LYS A 121 -5.68 -4.36 -21.90
C LYS A 121 -6.26 -3.09 -22.52
N ARG A 122 -7.59 -2.92 -22.47
CA ARG A 122 -8.28 -1.68 -22.87
C ARG A 122 -7.93 -0.52 -21.94
N ALA A 123 -7.80 -0.78 -20.65
CA ALA A 123 -7.42 0.20 -19.64
C ALA A 123 -5.95 0.63 -19.78
N ILE A 124 -5.07 -0.27 -20.24
CA ILE A 124 -3.66 0.01 -20.58
C ILE A 124 -3.53 0.77 -21.90
N SER A 125 -4.39 0.47 -22.86
CA SER A 125 -4.51 1.24 -24.11
C SER A 125 -4.93 2.68 -23.83
N ALA A 126 -5.74 2.91 -22.79
CA ALA A 126 -5.93 4.25 -22.26
C ALA A 126 -4.60 4.77 -21.65
N LYS A 127 -4.25 6.03 -21.94
CA LYS A 127 -3.01 6.68 -21.45
C LYS A 127 -2.81 6.38 -19.96
N THR A 128 -1.59 6.00 -19.56
CA THR A 128 -1.22 5.69 -18.16
C THR A 128 -1.66 6.76 -17.15
N SER A 129 -1.68 8.03 -17.55
CA SER A 129 -2.23 9.13 -16.76
C SER A 129 -3.70 8.97 -16.35
N ARG A 130 -4.54 8.35 -17.18
CA ARG A 130 -5.95 8.09 -16.85
C ARG A 130 -6.10 7.01 -15.78
N LEU A 131 -5.23 6.00 -15.81
CA LEU A 131 -5.21 4.95 -14.78
C LEU A 131 -4.76 5.52 -13.43
N LEU A 132 -3.72 6.34 -13.44
CA LEU A 132 -3.28 7.08 -12.24
C LEU A 132 -4.41 7.93 -11.67
N LEU A 133 -5.14 8.66 -12.55
CA LEU A 133 -6.29 9.46 -12.15
C LEU A 133 -7.41 8.59 -11.56
N ALA A 134 -7.70 7.42 -12.13
CA ALA A 134 -8.69 6.51 -11.58
C ALA A 134 -8.29 6.02 -10.17
N CYS A 135 -7.02 5.64 -9.96
CA CYS A 135 -6.52 5.27 -8.63
C CYS A 135 -6.66 6.43 -7.63
N LEU A 136 -6.33 7.65 -8.05
CA LEU A 136 -6.49 8.87 -7.24
C LEU A 136 -7.96 9.10 -6.86
N LEU A 137 -8.88 9.01 -7.82
CA LEU A 137 -10.31 9.23 -7.59
C LEU A 137 -10.94 8.17 -6.68
N ILE A 138 -10.60 6.89 -6.88
CA ILE A 138 -11.09 5.81 -6.02
C ILE A 138 -10.55 5.98 -4.59
N SER A 139 -9.29 6.40 -4.44
CA SER A 139 -8.69 6.67 -3.13
C SER A 139 -9.32 7.88 -2.45
N ALA A 140 -9.63 8.93 -3.21
CA ALA A 140 -10.33 10.11 -2.72
C ALA A 140 -11.74 9.74 -2.26
N PHE A 141 -12.48 8.99 -3.09
CA PHE A 141 -13.83 8.54 -2.77
C PHE A 141 -13.87 7.66 -1.51
N THR A 142 -12.96 6.68 -1.38
CA THR A 142 -12.88 5.83 -0.18
C THR A 142 -12.56 6.63 1.08
N THR A 143 -11.69 7.65 0.97
CA THR A 143 -11.35 8.55 2.09
C THR A 143 -12.50 9.48 2.45
N LEU A 144 -13.20 10.02 1.45
CA LEU A 144 -14.40 10.84 1.66
C LEU A 144 -15.54 10.04 2.25
N LEU A 145 -15.76 8.81 1.78
CA LEU A 145 -16.74 7.90 2.34
C LEU A 145 -16.43 7.62 3.82
N TYR A 146 -15.16 7.39 4.16
CA TYR A 146 -14.72 7.27 5.55
C TYR A 146 -15.01 8.53 6.37
N LEU A 147 -14.72 9.71 5.83
CA LEU A 147 -15.03 10.98 6.50
C LEU A 147 -16.53 11.13 6.73
N VAL A 148 -17.36 10.87 5.72
CA VAL A 148 -18.83 10.96 5.80
C VAL A 148 -19.37 9.95 6.80
N LEU A 149 -18.94 8.69 6.77
CA LEU A 149 -19.30 7.67 7.77
C LEU A 149 -18.93 8.12 9.19
N THR A 150 -17.78 8.78 9.35
CA THR A 150 -17.30 9.30 10.63
C THR A 150 -18.09 10.54 11.10
N GLN A 151 -18.58 11.37 10.19
CA GLN A 151 -19.42 12.52 10.51
C GLN A 151 -20.86 12.12 10.81
N ILE A 152 -21.44 11.22 10.02
CA ILE A 152 -22.80 10.67 10.24
C ILE A 152 -22.89 9.97 11.58
N SER A 153 -21.83 9.28 12.01
CA SER A 153 -21.78 8.64 13.33
C SER A 153 -21.65 9.61 14.51
N ARG A 154 -21.22 10.86 14.28
CA ARG A 154 -21.21 11.93 15.30
C ARG A 154 -22.53 12.70 15.37
N PHE A 155 -23.35 12.62 14.32
CA PHE A 155 -24.60 13.38 14.20
C PHE A 155 -25.79 12.91 15.08
N PRO A 156 -25.90 11.67 15.61
CA PRO A 156 -27.03 11.30 16.46
C PRO A 156 -27.01 11.96 17.85
N GLU A 157 -25.86 12.51 18.28
CA GLU A 157 -25.62 12.95 19.67
C GLU A 157 -26.11 14.38 19.97
N HIS A 158 -26.47 15.21 18.98
CA HIS A 158 -26.87 16.59 19.24
C HIS A 158 -28.34 16.81 19.62
N ILE A 159 -29.15 15.75 19.74
CA ILE A 159 -30.59 15.88 20.07
C ILE A 159 -30.93 15.51 21.53
N THR A 160 -30.03 14.89 22.29
CA THR A 160 -30.35 14.47 23.67
C THR A 160 -29.38 15.08 24.67
N GLY A 161 -29.72 16.27 25.16
CA GLY A 161 -28.99 16.86 26.30
C GLY A 161 -29.18 16.04 27.56
N ARG A 162 -28.08 15.64 28.22
CA ARG A 162 -27.82 15.69 29.69
C ARG A 162 -26.70 14.69 30.12
N ASN A 163 -25.63 15.24 30.71
CA ASN A 163 -24.76 14.68 31.77
C ASN A 163 -23.89 13.41 31.58
N GLU A 164 -23.37 13.05 30.39
CA GLU A 164 -22.54 11.82 30.26
C GLU A 164 -21.23 11.97 29.46
N THR A 165 -20.35 12.91 29.84
CA THR A 165 -19.08 13.18 29.15
C THR A 165 -18.11 11.97 29.01
N LEU A 166 -18.23 10.94 29.85
CA LEU A 166 -17.37 9.74 29.77
C LEU A 166 -17.99 8.61 28.92
N PHE A 167 -19.32 8.58 28.80
CA PHE A 167 -20.04 7.61 27.97
C PHE A 167 -19.99 8.04 26.49
N ASP A 168 -20.19 9.35 26.23
CA ASP A 168 -20.04 10.00 24.92
C ASP A 168 -18.68 9.73 24.26
N LEU A 169 -17.59 9.91 25.03
CA LEU A 169 -16.23 9.70 24.53
C LEU A 169 -15.99 8.24 24.12
N LYS A 170 -16.65 7.29 24.79
CA LYS A 170 -16.48 5.86 24.55
C LYS A 170 -17.29 5.40 23.34
N GLU A 171 -18.50 5.92 23.14
CA GLU A 171 -19.33 5.66 21.94
C GLU A 171 -18.74 6.29 20.68
N GLY A 172 -18.27 7.53 20.75
CA GLY A 172 -17.58 8.18 19.62
C GLY A 172 -16.29 7.46 19.19
N ILE A 173 -15.50 6.94 20.15
CA ILE A 173 -14.31 6.13 19.86
C ILE A 173 -14.69 4.77 19.26
N LEU A 174 -15.75 4.12 19.76
CA LEU A 174 -16.23 2.84 19.26
C LEU A 174 -16.71 2.96 17.82
N THR A 175 -17.44 4.04 17.50
CA THR A 175 -17.99 4.24 16.17
C THR A 175 -16.92 4.65 15.16
N LEU A 176 -15.93 5.44 15.58
CA LEU A 176 -14.73 5.71 14.79
C LEU A 176 -13.91 4.43 14.53
N ALA A 177 -13.79 3.56 15.53
CA ALA A 177 -13.13 2.26 15.38
C ALA A 177 -13.90 1.36 14.42
N ALA A 178 -15.24 1.34 14.49
CA ALA A 178 -16.10 0.58 13.60
C ALA A 178 -16.00 1.06 12.14
N SER A 179 -16.02 2.39 11.90
CA SER A 179 -15.88 2.94 10.55
C SER A 179 -14.49 2.66 9.96
N LEU A 180 -13.44 2.72 10.78
CA LEU A 180 -12.08 2.35 10.40
C LEU A 180 -11.97 0.86 10.03
N VAL A 181 -12.56 -0.02 10.84
CA VAL A 181 -12.59 -1.47 10.59
C VAL A 181 -13.36 -1.76 9.31
N LEU A 182 -14.55 -1.18 9.13
CA LEU A 182 -15.37 -1.41 7.94
C LEU A 182 -14.67 -0.96 6.65
N SER A 183 -14.11 0.26 6.64
CA SER A 183 -13.36 0.77 5.48
C SER A 183 -12.14 -0.12 5.16
N SER A 184 -11.41 -0.57 6.19
CA SER A 184 -10.24 -1.43 6.01
C SER A 184 -10.62 -2.85 5.55
N LEU A 185 -11.75 -3.39 6.03
CA LEU A 185 -12.30 -4.68 5.59
C LEU A 185 -12.72 -4.64 4.13
N LEU A 186 -13.44 -3.59 3.70
CA LEU A 186 -13.84 -3.42 2.31
C LEU A 186 -12.60 -3.38 1.40
N GLN A 187 -11.62 -2.55 1.73
CA GLN A 187 -10.37 -2.47 0.96
C GLN A 187 -9.63 -3.81 0.90
N PHE A 188 -9.59 -4.55 2.01
CA PHE A 188 -8.99 -5.89 2.09
C PHE A 188 -9.69 -6.89 1.17
N VAL A 189 -11.02 -7.01 1.26
CA VAL A 189 -11.81 -7.94 0.44
C VAL A 189 -11.62 -7.64 -1.05
N PHE A 190 -11.67 -6.36 -1.44
CA PHE A 190 -11.46 -5.97 -2.83
C PHE A 190 -10.05 -6.34 -3.32
N ASN A 191 -9.00 -5.95 -2.59
CA ASN A 191 -7.62 -6.22 -2.99
C ASN A 191 -7.30 -7.73 -3.06
N VAL A 192 -7.73 -8.50 -2.06
CA VAL A 192 -7.48 -9.95 -2.01
C VAL A 192 -8.25 -10.68 -3.10
N THR A 193 -9.53 -10.34 -3.29
CA THR A 193 -10.35 -10.97 -4.35
C THR A 193 -9.75 -10.69 -5.72
N PHE A 194 -9.39 -9.42 -5.98
CA PHE A 194 -8.81 -9.03 -7.25
C PHE A 194 -7.45 -9.70 -7.51
N ALA A 195 -6.55 -9.71 -6.53
CA ALA A 195 -5.26 -10.39 -6.65
C ALA A 195 -5.41 -11.91 -6.84
N SER A 196 -6.35 -12.53 -6.13
CA SER A 196 -6.64 -13.97 -6.25
C SER A 196 -7.17 -14.33 -7.63
N LEU A 197 -8.07 -13.51 -8.19
CA LEU A 197 -8.57 -13.66 -9.57
C LEU A 197 -7.45 -13.57 -10.59
N LEU A 198 -6.51 -12.63 -10.41
CA LEU A 198 -5.34 -12.52 -11.29
C LEU A 198 -4.43 -13.74 -11.22
N ILE A 199 -4.12 -14.21 -10.00
CA ILE A 199 -3.30 -15.42 -9.79
C ILE A 199 -3.98 -16.64 -10.41
N HIS A 200 -5.28 -16.82 -10.18
CA HIS A 200 -6.04 -17.95 -10.72
C HIS A 200 -6.04 -17.93 -12.26
N SER A 201 -6.29 -16.76 -12.85
CA SER A 201 -6.29 -16.61 -14.30
C SER A 201 -4.91 -16.88 -14.91
N LEU A 202 -3.84 -16.39 -14.26
CA LEU A 202 -2.46 -16.62 -14.68
C LEU A 202 -2.08 -18.10 -14.56
N ARG A 203 -2.47 -18.78 -13.47
CA ARG A 203 -2.25 -20.22 -13.28
C ARG A 203 -2.94 -21.04 -14.38
N ARG A 204 -4.22 -20.76 -14.65
CA ARG A 204 -4.99 -21.45 -15.70
C ARG A 204 -4.32 -21.32 -17.07
N HIS A 205 -3.70 -20.18 -17.34
CA HIS A 205 -2.97 -19.94 -18.58
C HIS A 205 -1.70 -20.73 -18.71
N VAL A 206 -0.87 -20.70 -17.66
CA VAL A 206 0.39 -21.41 -17.66
C VAL A 206 0.11 -22.90 -17.82
N GLN A 207 -0.94 -23.40 -17.18
CA GLN A 207 -1.43 -24.77 -17.40
C GLN A 207 -1.88 -25.03 -18.85
N LYS A 208 -2.65 -24.11 -19.46
CA LYS A 208 -3.09 -24.23 -20.86
C LYS A 208 -1.93 -24.16 -21.85
N MET A 209 -0.95 -23.28 -21.62
CA MET A 209 0.28 -23.21 -22.43
C MET A 209 1.07 -24.51 -22.31
N LYS A 210 1.32 -24.99 -21.09
CA LYS A 210 2.02 -26.26 -20.85
C LYS A 210 1.35 -27.47 -21.51
N ARG A 211 0.02 -27.49 -21.61
CA ARG A 211 -0.73 -28.55 -22.30
C ARG A 211 -0.69 -28.45 -23.84
N ASN A 212 -0.55 -27.23 -24.38
CA ASN A 212 -0.63 -26.99 -25.82
C ASN A 212 0.72 -26.96 -26.53
N THR A 213 1.83 -26.80 -25.80
CA THR A 213 3.19 -26.86 -26.38
C THR A 213 3.85 -28.21 -26.08
N THR A 214 4.15 -28.97 -27.13
CA THR A 214 4.99 -30.16 -27.11
C THR A 214 6.40 -29.80 -26.62
N SER A 215 6.73 -30.21 -25.39
CA SER A 215 8.09 -30.48 -24.90
C SER A 215 9.20 -29.44 -25.18
N PHE A 216 8.89 -28.15 -25.34
CA PHE A 216 9.92 -27.09 -25.36
C PHE A 216 9.71 -26.10 -24.22
N TRP A 217 10.70 -26.05 -23.34
CA TRP A 217 10.81 -25.11 -22.23
C TRP A 217 10.89 -23.68 -22.77
N ASN A 218 9.74 -23.01 -22.88
CA ASN A 218 9.70 -21.64 -23.36
C ASN A 218 10.16 -20.66 -22.26
N PRO A 219 11.15 -19.78 -22.53
CA PRO A 219 11.58 -18.72 -21.61
C PRO A 219 10.43 -17.82 -21.12
N GLN A 220 9.36 -17.74 -21.91
CA GLN A 220 8.13 -17.04 -21.52
C GLN A 220 7.45 -17.71 -20.31
N VAL A 221 7.39 -19.05 -20.24
CA VAL A 221 6.75 -19.77 -19.11
C VAL A 221 7.47 -19.46 -17.80
N GLU A 222 8.81 -19.38 -17.82
CA GLU A 222 9.61 -19.01 -16.64
C GLU A 222 9.35 -17.57 -16.20
N ALA A 223 9.27 -16.63 -17.15
CA ALA A 223 8.90 -15.25 -16.85
C ALA A 223 7.47 -15.13 -16.28
N HIS A 224 6.52 -15.95 -16.75
CA HIS A 224 5.15 -15.99 -16.24
C HIS A 224 5.09 -16.55 -14.82
N MET A 225 5.85 -17.62 -14.54
CA MET A 225 5.99 -18.21 -13.22
C MET A 225 6.64 -17.24 -12.22
N GLY A 226 7.66 -16.50 -12.66
CA GLY A 226 8.32 -15.45 -11.87
C GLY A 226 7.36 -14.33 -11.47
N ALA A 227 6.55 -13.83 -12.42
CA ALA A 227 5.52 -12.83 -12.12
C ALA A 227 4.45 -13.35 -11.16
N MET A 228 4.00 -14.59 -11.33
CA MET A 228 3.02 -15.22 -10.45
C MET A 228 3.56 -15.37 -9.02
N ARG A 229 4.83 -15.79 -8.87
CA ARG A 229 5.51 -15.88 -7.57
C ARG A 229 5.60 -14.51 -6.89
N LEU A 230 5.93 -13.46 -7.65
CA LEU A 230 5.98 -12.10 -7.15
C LEU A 230 4.62 -11.62 -6.63
N MET A 231 3.54 -11.87 -7.37
CA MET A 231 2.18 -11.52 -6.93
C MET A 231 1.77 -12.26 -5.67
N ILE A 232 2.13 -13.55 -5.55
CA ILE A 232 1.91 -14.33 -4.33
C ILE A 232 2.70 -13.71 -3.16
N CYS A 233 3.98 -13.33 -3.36
CA CYS A 233 4.75 -12.65 -2.34
C CYS A 233 4.12 -11.31 -1.91
N PHE A 234 3.59 -10.52 -2.85
CA PHE A 234 2.87 -9.29 -2.52
C PHE A 234 1.59 -9.56 -1.73
N LEU A 235 0.84 -10.61 -2.08
CA LEU A 235 -0.35 -11.01 -1.34
C LEU A 235 0.01 -11.47 0.08
N LEU A 236 1.07 -12.27 0.22
CA LEU A 236 1.57 -12.75 1.51
C LEU A 236 2.10 -11.62 2.40
N LEU A 237 2.61 -10.53 1.82
CA LEU A 237 2.96 -9.31 2.58
C LEU A 237 1.72 -8.48 2.94
N TYR A 238 0.71 -8.45 2.07
CA TYR A 238 -0.50 -7.63 2.26
C TYR A 238 -1.49 -8.20 3.28
N ILE A 239 -1.61 -9.53 3.38
CA ILE A 239 -2.50 -10.20 4.35
C ILE A 239 -2.14 -9.82 5.80
N PRO A 240 -0.90 -9.99 6.29
CA PRO A 240 -0.54 -9.64 7.66
C PRO A 240 -0.65 -8.13 7.91
N TYR A 241 -0.32 -7.30 6.92
CA TYR A 241 -0.54 -5.84 6.98
C TYR A 241 -2.01 -5.50 7.24
N SER A 242 -2.91 -6.09 6.46
CA SER A 242 -4.35 -5.82 6.57
C SER A 242 -4.91 -6.34 7.88
N PHE A 243 -4.48 -7.52 8.33
CA PHE A 243 -4.89 -8.07 9.62
C PHE A 243 -4.41 -7.19 10.79
N ALA A 244 -3.17 -6.71 10.75
CA ALA A 244 -2.65 -5.77 11.74
C ALA A 244 -3.45 -4.44 11.75
N ALA A 245 -3.79 -3.91 10.57
CA ALA A 245 -4.61 -2.70 10.46
C ALA A 245 -6.03 -2.88 11.02
N LEU A 246 -6.62 -4.07 10.88
CA LEU A 246 -7.93 -4.41 11.44
C LEU A 246 -7.90 -4.62 12.95
N LEU A 247 -6.82 -5.18 13.48
CA LEU A 247 -6.65 -5.42 14.92
C LEU A 247 -6.25 -4.16 15.69
N TYR A 248 -5.65 -3.17 15.03
CA TYR A 248 -5.14 -1.97 15.69
C TYR A 248 -6.22 -1.20 16.51
N PRO A 249 -7.43 -0.91 15.98
CA PRO A 249 -8.49 -0.25 16.75
C PRO A 249 -8.98 -1.07 17.94
N PHE A 250 -9.14 -2.38 17.77
CA PHE A 250 -9.52 -3.30 18.86
C PHE A 250 -8.46 -3.35 19.97
N SER A 251 -7.20 -3.36 19.58
CA SER A 251 -6.08 -3.36 20.51
C SER A 251 -5.96 -2.06 21.31
N TYR A 252 -6.42 -0.94 20.76
CA TYR A 252 -6.55 0.33 21.46
C TYR A 252 -7.63 0.26 22.54
N GLY A 253 -8.83 -0.22 22.18
CA GLY A 253 -9.95 -0.38 23.12
C GLY A 253 -9.64 -1.34 24.29
N ARG A 254 -8.90 -2.43 24.01
CA ARG A 254 -8.51 -3.42 25.04
C ARG A 254 -7.26 -3.03 25.84
N LYS A 255 -6.63 -1.88 25.55
CA LYS A 255 -5.38 -1.40 26.17
C LYS A 255 -4.23 -2.44 26.15
N SER A 256 -4.24 -3.36 25.18
CA SER A 256 -3.19 -4.38 25.06
C SER A 256 -1.94 -3.81 24.39
N LEU A 257 -1.00 -3.33 25.20
CA LEU A 257 0.25 -2.72 24.71
C LEU A 257 1.10 -3.66 23.86
N ARG A 258 1.13 -4.96 24.18
CA ARG A 258 1.88 -5.96 23.41
C ARG A 258 1.29 -6.15 22.02
N THR A 259 -0.04 -6.24 21.92
CA THR A 259 -0.75 -6.37 20.63
C THR A 259 -0.60 -5.10 19.79
N GLN A 260 -0.64 -3.91 20.40
CA GLN A 260 -0.39 -2.64 19.72
C GLN A 260 1.03 -2.58 19.15
N ALA A 261 2.04 -2.94 19.95
CA ALA A 261 3.43 -2.99 19.50
C ALA A 261 3.63 -3.90 18.29
N VAL A 262 3.05 -5.11 18.32
CA VAL A 262 3.10 -6.05 17.20
C VAL A 262 2.42 -5.49 15.95
N CYS A 263 1.22 -4.89 16.11
CA CYS A 263 0.52 -4.28 14.98
C CYS A 263 1.36 -3.15 14.35
N ILE A 264 1.95 -2.27 15.16
CA ILE A 264 2.77 -1.15 14.69
C ILE A 264 3.98 -1.67 13.89
N ILE A 265 4.69 -2.69 14.39
CA ILE A 265 5.84 -3.27 13.70
C ILE A 265 5.43 -3.86 12.35
N ILE A 266 4.33 -4.62 12.31
CA ILE A 266 3.84 -5.25 11.07
C ILE A 266 3.43 -4.19 10.04
N THR A 267 2.70 -3.15 10.47
CA THR A 267 2.27 -2.05 9.60
C THR A 267 3.48 -1.25 9.09
N ALA A 268 4.49 -1.01 9.93
CA ALA A 268 5.73 -0.30 9.56
C ALA A 268 6.64 -1.12 8.65
N ALA A 269 6.64 -2.45 8.74
CA ALA A 269 7.47 -3.32 7.93
C ALA A 269 6.93 -3.50 6.49
N TYR A 270 5.64 -3.30 6.27
CA TYR A 270 5.01 -3.50 4.96
C TYR A 270 5.55 -2.57 3.86
N PRO A 271 5.63 -1.22 4.05
CA PRO A 271 6.19 -0.33 3.04
C PRO A 271 7.62 -0.64 2.60
N PRO A 272 8.62 -0.79 3.51
CA PRO A 272 9.98 -1.12 3.10
C PRO A 272 10.07 -2.54 2.53
N GLY A 273 9.33 -3.51 3.07
CA GLY A 273 9.31 -4.89 2.56
C GLY A 273 8.81 -4.96 1.11
N HIS A 274 7.74 -4.22 0.79
CA HIS A 274 7.21 -4.14 -0.56
C HIS A 274 8.16 -3.43 -1.54
N SER A 275 8.75 -2.30 -1.13
CA SER A 275 9.71 -1.56 -1.97
C SER A 275 10.98 -2.38 -2.23
N LEU A 276 11.49 -3.11 -1.23
CA LEU A 276 12.64 -4.00 -1.39
C LEU A 276 12.32 -5.16 -2.34
N LEU A 277 11.14 -5.77 -2.20
CA LEU A 277 10.68 -6.82 -3.09
C LEU A 277 10.54 -6.32 -4.54
N LEU A 278 10.04 -5.10 -4.76
CA LEU A 278 10.00 -4.45 -6.08
C LEU A 278 11.40 -4.23 -6.67
N ILE A 279 12.36 -3.76 -5.86
CA ILE A 279 13.75 -3.52 -6.31
C ILE A 279 14.42 -4.83 -6.73
N ILE A 280 14.23 -5.91 -5.97
CA ILE A 280 14.82 -7.23 -6.23
C ILE A 280 14.22 -7.86 -7.50
N THR A 281 12.93 -7.66 -7.74
CA THR A 281 12.20 -8.36 -8.81
C THR A 281 12.23 -7.63 -10.15
N HIS A 282 12.31 -6.31 -10.15
CA HIS A 282 12.38 -5.56 -11.39
C HIS A 282 13.81 -5.59 -11.95
N HIS A 283 14.05 -6.37 -13.00
CA HIS A 283 15.39 -6.66 -13.55
C HIS A 283 16.21 -5.39 -13.87
N LYS A 284 15.55 -4.31 -14.34
CA LYS A 284 16.18 -3.01 -14.58
C LYS A 284 16.59 -2.30 -13.28
N LEU A 285 15.75 -2.38 -12.24
CA LEU A 285 16.05 -1.79 -10.93
C LEU A 285 17.15 -2.60 -10.23
N LYS A 286 17.06 -3.93 -10.23
CA LYS A 286 18.09 -4.82 -9.68
C LYS A 286 19.47 -4.55 -10.29
N ALA A 287 19.56 -4.44 -11.62
CA ALA A 287 20.83 -4.19 -12.30
C ALA A 287 21.41 -2.80 -11.96
N LYS A 288 20.56 -1.78 -11.79
CA LYS A 288 20.98 -0.42 -11.44
C LYS A 288 21.32 -0.27 -9.96
N ALA A 289 20.55 -0.88 -9.07
CA ALA A 289 20.85 -0.96 -7.64
C ALA A 289 22.21 -1.64 -7.42
N LYS A 290 22.47 -2.78 -8.08
CA LYS A 290 23.77 -3.45 -8.02
C LYS A 290 24.93 -2.57 -8.47
N LYS A 291 24.73 -1.74 -9.52
CA LYS A 291 25.73 -0.76 -9.97
C LYS A 291 25.97 0.35 -8.95
N ILE A 292 24.92 0.87 -8.32
CA ILE A 292 25.04 1.91 -7.28
C ILE A 292 25.77 1.38 -6.04
N PHE A 293 25.42 0.17 -5.59
CA PHE A 293 26.08 -0.48 -4.45
C PHE A 293 27.52 -0.91 -4.76
N CYS A 294 27.86 -1.26 -6.00
CA CYS A 294 29.26 -1.52 -6.38
C CYS A 294 30.09 -0.23 -6.47
N PHE A 295 29.49 0.89 -6.89
CA PHE A 295 30.17 2.19 -6.98
C PHE A 295 30.56 2.76 -5.61
N TYR A 296 29.87 2.36 -4.54
CA TYR A 296 30.18 2.77 -3.16
C TYR A 296 31.20 1.87 -2.47
N LYS A 297 31.60 0.77 -3.11
CA LYS A 297 32.56 -0.21 -2.57
C LYS A 297 33.95 -0.06 -3.20
N GLN A 298 34.18 1.02 -3.93
CA GLN A 298 35.40 1.34 -4.65
C GLN A 298 35.87 2.72 -4.20
#